data_AF-A0A5E7Z0I0-F1
#
_entry.id   AF-A0A5E7Z0I0-F1
#
_cell.length_a   1.000
_cell.length_b   1.000
_cell.length_c   1.000
_cell.angle_alpha   90.00
_cell.angle_beta   90.00
_cell.angle_gamma   90.00
#
_symmetry.space_group_name_H-M   'P 1'
#
loop_
_entity.id
_entity.type
_entity.pdbx_description
1 polymer ?
#
loop_
_entity_poly.entity_id
_entity_poly.type
_entity_poly.pdbx_seq_one_letter_code
_entity_poly.pdbx_strand_id
1 'polypeptide(L)'
;MKFVATLAAAAAFAIPSAVAAQDAPVTQEAPAPTISVSDTELTEFVTVAIETQAIRSNTDMAEADKQAAMLAIINASSITPARFTAIVEAIPNDPALQQRVQVEVAEQMAQRQTR
;
A
#
# COMPACT_ATOMS: atom_id res chain seq x y z
N MET A 1 -14.25 19.45 60.36
CA MET A 1 -12.95 18.99 60.93
C MET A 1 -11.84 19.44 60.00
N LYS A 2 -10.75 19.93 60.58
CA LYS A 2 -9.75 20.81 59.99
C LYS A 2 -8.37 20.21 60.19
N PHE A 3 -7.59 20.10 59.10
CA PHE A 3 -6.12 20.09 59.02
C PHE A 3 -5.81 20.51 57.56
N VAL A 4 -5.54 21.75 57.18
CA VAL A 4 -4.44 22.71 57.48
C VAL A 4 -3.04 22.17 57.19
N ALA A 5 -2.48 22.74 56.11
CA ALA A 5 -1.09 23.17 55.83
C ALA A 5 0.00 22.09 55.85
N THR A 6 1.05 22.12 55.04
CA THR A 6 2.00 23.20 54.69
C THR A 6 2.90 22.55 53.60
N LEU A 7 3.52 23.17 52.60
CA LEU A 7 4.46 24.30 52.64
C LEU A 7 4.82 24.68 51.19
N ALA A 8 5.01 25.98 50.97
CA ALA A 8 5.43 26.61 49.73
C ALA A 8 6.90 26.32 49.36
N ALA A 9 7.20 26.40 48.06
CA ALA A 9 8.46 26.93 47.57
C ALA A 9 8.27 27.50 46.16
N ALA A 10 8.54 28.80 46.05
CA ALA A 10 8.46 29.60 44.84
C ALA A 10 9.60 29.27 43.86
N ALA A 11 9.29 29.31 42.57
CA ALA A 11 10.23 29.77 41.56
C ALA A 11 9.42 30.34 40.39
N ALA A 12 9.47 31.66 40.26
CA ALA A 12 8.96 32.38 39.12
C ALA A 12 9.67 31.90 37.85
N PHE A 13 8.94 31.24 36.96
CA PHE A 13 9.28 31.22 35.54
C PHE A 13 8.17 31.93 34.79
N ALA A 14 8.48 33.14 34.34
CA ALA A 14 7.73 33.80 33.29
C ALA A 14 7.83 32.91 32.04
N ILE A 15 6.76 32.19 31.74
CA ILE A 15 6.62 31.46 30.48
C ILE A 15 6.00 32.45 29.49
N PRO A 16 6.74 32.97 28.50
CA PRO A 16 6.08 33.56 27.35
C PRO A 16 5.31 32.43 26.66
N SER A 17 4.02 32.66 26.42
CA SER A 17 3.17 31.83 25.58
C SER A 17 3.71 31.83 24.15
N ALA A 18 4.73 31.03 23.88
CA ALA A 18 5.09 30.61 22.54
C ALA A 18 4.48 29.22 22.34
N VAL A 19 3.30 29.22 21.72
CA VAL A 19 2.79 28.09 20.96
C VAL A 19 3.88 27.75 19.93
N ALA A 20 4.81 26.88 20.32
CA ALA A 20 5.60 26.14 19.35
C ALA A 20 4.69 24.98 18.96
N ALA A 21 3.95 25.20 17.87
CA ALA A 21 3.34 24.13 17.10
C ALA A 21 4.38 23.01 17.02
N GLN A 22 4.04 21.86 17.59
CA GLN A 22 4.79 20.65 17.35
C GLN A 22 4.77 20.48 15.83
N ASP A 23 5.92 20.73 15.21
CA ASP A 23 6.28 20.18 13.92
C ASP A 23 6.16 18.66 14.10
N ALA A 24 4.96 18.15 13.83
CA ALA A 24 4.80 16.75 13.51
C ALA A 24 5.85 16.47 12.44
N PRO A 25 6.62 15.37 12.52
CA PRO A 25 7.55 15.06 11.46
C PRO A 25 6.73 14.99 10.17
N VAL A 26 6.84 16.05 9.36
CA VAL A 26 6.56 15.95 7.94
C VAL A 26 7.56 14.92 7.48
N THR A 27 7.09 13.67 7.43
CA THR A 27 7.75 12.67 6.63
C THR A 27 7.64 13.27 5.24
N GLN A 28 8.70 13.98 4.83
CA GLN A 28 8.92 14.30 3.45
C GLN A 28 8.74 12.96 2.74
N GLU A 29 7.63 12.80 2.04
CA GLU A 29 7.47 11.74 1.06
C GLU A 29 8.64 11.94 0.12
N ALA A 30 9.72 11.18 0.38
CA ALA A 30 10.81 11.07 -0.55
C ALA A 30 10.15 10.71 -1.88
N PRO A 31 10.48 11.39 -2.99
CA PRO A 31 9.87 11.09 -4.27
C PRO A 31 9.93 9.58 -4.47
N ALA A 32 8.76 8.95 -4.66
CA ALA A 32 8.71 7.51 -4.88
C ALA A 32 9.72 7.20 -6.00
N PRO A 33 10.63 6.24 -5.79
CA PRO A 33 11.65 5.95 -6.78
C PRO A 33 10.95 5.64 -8.10
N THR A 34 11.34 6.34 -9.16
CA THR A 34 10.87 6.04 -10.52
C THR A 34 11.46 4.68 -10.91
N ILE A 35 10.74 3.61 -10.57
CA ILE A 35 11.17 2.26 -10.91
C ILE A 35 10.89 2.00 -12.39
N SER A 36 11.83 1.35 -13.06
CA SER A 36 11.54 0.77 -14.36
C SER A 36 10.75 -0.52 -14.16
N VAL A 37 9.61 -0.63 -14.85
CA VAL A 37 8.75 -1.82 -14.89
C VAL A 37 8.80 -2.39 -16.29
N SER A 38 9.33 -3.61 -16.44
CA SER A 38 9.31 -4.31 -17.72
C SER A 38 7.90 -4.78 -18.10
N ASP A 39 7.66 -5.06 -19.38
CA ASP A 39 6.36 -5.58 -19.82
C ASP A 39 6.04 -6.92 -19.17
N THR A 40 7.04 -7.80 -19.00
CA THR A 40 6.86 -9.07 -18.27
C THR A 40 6.44 -8.84 -16.82
N GLU A 41 7.11 -7.94 -16.09
CA GLU A 41 6.71 -7.62 -14.70
C GLU A 41 5.31 -7.03 -14.63
N LEU A 42 4.93 -6.23 -15.62
CA LEU A 42 3.60 -5.62 -15.71
C LEU A 42 2.52 -6.67 -15.98
N THR A 43 2.73 -7.58 -16.93
CA THR A 43 1.82 -8.69 -17.22
C THR A 43 1.63 -9.57 -15.99
N GLU A 44 2.71 -9.93 -15.30
CA GLU A 44 2.66 -10.73 -14.06
C GLU A 44 1.90 -9.99 -12.96
N PHE A 45 2.19 -8.70 -12.76
CA PHE A 45 1.49 -7.84 -11.81
C PHE A 45 -0.01 -7.80 -12.05
N VAL A 46 -0.42 -7.56 -13.30
CA VAL A 46 -1.83 -7.49 -13.69
C VAL A 46 -2.49 -8.87 -13.56
N THR A 47 -1.80 -9.94 -13.95
CA THR A 47 -2.30 -11.32 -13.82
C THR A 47 -2.61 -11.64 -12.37
N VAL A 48 -1.63 -11.44 -11.48
CA VAL A 48 -1.77 -11.69 -10.05
C VAL A 48 -2.91 -10.87 -9.47
N ALA A 49 -3.04 -9.59 -9.84
CA ALA A 49 -4.11 -8.73 -9.35
C ALA A 49 -5.50 -9.23 -9.77
N ILE A 50 -5.68 -9.60 -11.04
CA ILE A 50 -6.96 -10.10 -11.56
C ILE A 50 -7.31 -11.46 -10.94
N GLU A 51 -6.36 -12.39 -10.89
CA GLU A 51 -6.60 -13.74 -10.33
C GLU A 51 -6.85 -13.70 -8.82
N THR A 52 -6.10 -12.89 -8.08
CA THR A 52 -6.34 -12.64 -6.66
C THR A 52 -7.76 -12.13 -6.44
N GLN A 53 -8.19 -11.15 -7.24
CA GLN A 53 -9.53 -10.60 -7.15
C GLN A 53 -10.60 -11.65 -7.49
N ALA A 54 -10.39 -12.46 -8.53
CA ALA A 54 -11.30 -13.52 -8.94
C ALA A 54 -11.49 -14.59 -7.85
N ILE A 55 -10.40 -15.04 -7.21
CA ILE A 55 -10.48 -16.01 -6.10
C ILE A 55 -11.22 -15.41 -4.91
N ARG A 56 -10.88 -14.16 -4.55
CA ARG A 56 -11.50 -13.49 -3.39
C ARG A 56 -13.00 -13.29 -3.58
N SER A 57 -13.43 -12.89 -4.78
CA SER A 57 -14.83 -12.65 -5.10
C SER A 57 -15.65 -13.92 -5.37
N ASN A 58 -15.01 -15.06 -5.65
CA ASN A 58 -15.70 -16.32 -5.91
C ASN A 58 -16.40 -16.86 -4.64
N THR A 59 -17.72 -16.73 -4.53
CA THR A 59 -18.47 -17.20 -3.36
C THR A 59 -18.70 -18.70 -3.33
N ASP A 60 -18.49 -19.39 -4.46
CA ASP A 60 -18.68 -20.83 -4.60
C ASP A 60 -17.43 -21.63 -4.17
N MET A 61 -16.27 -20.97 -4.07
CA MET A 61 -15.05 -21.58 -3.52
C MET A 61 -15.05 -21.58 -1.99
N ALA A 62 -14.73 -22.73 -1.41
CA ALA A 62 -14.48 -22.82 0.03
C ALA A 62 -13.22 -22.04 0.42
N GLU A 63 -13.17 -21.56 1.67
CA GLU A 63 -12.07 -20.71 2.15
C GLU A 63 -10.70 -21.42 2.08
N ALA A 64 -10.67 -22.72 2.35
CA ALA A 64 -9.46 -23.55 2.22
C ALA A 64 -8.96 -23.62 0.77
N ASP A 65 -9.87 -23.74 -0.21
CA ASP A 65 -9.52 -23.76 -1.64
C ASP A 65 -9.03 -22.38 -2.10
N LYS A 66 -9.62 -21.29 -1.57
CA LYS A 66 -9.15 -19.93 -1.85
C LYS A 66 -7.72 -19.71 -1.36
N GLN A 67 -7.41 -20.18 -0.14
CA GLN A 67 -6.06 -20.09 0.42
C GLN A 67 -5.05 -20.88 -0.44
N ALA A 68 -5.40 -22.10 -0.85
CA ALA A 68 -4.56 -22.92 -1.73
C ALA A 68 -4.34 -22.26 -3.10
N ALA A 69 -5.39 -21.71 -3.71
CA ALA A 69 -5.31 -21.03 -4.99
C ALA A 69 -4.49 -19.73 -4.91
N MET A 70 -4.61 -18.96 -3.82
CA MET A 70 -3.78 -17.76 -3.60
C MET A 70 -2.30 -18.12 -3.50
N LEU A 71 -1.96 -19.20 -2.78
CA LEU A 71 -0.60 -19.71 -2.72
C LEU A 71 -0.11 -20.16 -4.10
N ALA A 72 -0.96 -20.77 -4.91
CA ALA A 72 -0.60 -21.16 -6.27
C ALA A 72 -0.25 -19.94 -7.14
N ILE A 73 -1.04 -18.85 -7.07
CA ILE A 73 -0.74 -17.59 -7.76
C ILE A 73 0.62 -17.04 -7.32
N ILE A 74 0.88 -17.00 -6.01
CA ILE A 74 2.15 -16.47 -5.48
C ILE A 74 3.34 -17.32 -5.94
N ASN A 75 3.18 -18.65 -6.04
CA ASN A 75 4.22 -19.55 -6.54
C ASN A 75 4.41 -19.47 -8.07
N ALA A 76 3.34 -19.18 -8.82
CA ALA A 76 3.40 -19.00 -10.27
C ALA A 76 3.94 -17.61 -10.66
N SER A 77 3.72 -16.61 -9.79
CA SER A 77 4.16 -15.24 -9.97
C SER A 77 5.68 -15.16 -10.05
N SER A 78 6.17 -14.57 -11.13
CA SER A 78 7.61 -14.30 -11.28
C SER A 78 8.06 -13.04 -10.53
N ILE A 79 7.12 -12.24 -10.04
CA ILE A 79 7.40 -11.04 -9.24
C ILE A 79 7.35 -11.33 -7.74
N THR A 80 8.28 -10.75 -7.00
CA THR A 80 8.31 -10.85 -5.53
C THR A 80 7.25 -9.94 -4.89
N PRO A 81 6.83 -10.20 -3.64
CA PRO A 81 5.91 -9.31 -2.92
C PRO A 81 6.43 -7.87 -2.84
N ALA A 82 7.74 -7.70 -2.63
CA ALA A 82 8.37 -6.37 -2.61
C ALA A 82 8.26 -5.66 -3.96
N ARG A 83 8.41 -6.40 -5.07
CA ARG A 83 8.23 -5.85 -6.43
C ARG A 83 6.77 -5.48 -6.70
N PHE A 84 5.82 -6.32 -6.29
CA PHE A 84 4.40 -6.00 -6.42
C PHE A 84 4.07 -4.68 -5.71
N THR A 85 4.47 -4.52 -4.44
CA THR A 85 4.23 -3.28 -3.68
C THR A 85 4.89 -2.08 -4.35
N ALA A 86 6.15 -2.20 -4.78
CA ALA A 86 6.85 -1.11 -5.45
C ALA A 86 6.13 -0.67 -6.74
N ILE A 87 5.57 -1.61 -7.51
CA ILE A 87 4.76 -1.30 -8.70
C ILE A 87 3.47 -0.58 -8.28
N VAL A 88 2.76 -1.06 -7.25
CA VAL A 88 1.55 -0.39 -6.73
C VAL A 88 1.83 1.06 -6.33
N GLU A 89 2.95 1.32 -5.66
CA GLU A 89 3.35 2.66 -5.23
C GLU A 89 3.81 3.55 -6.39
N ALA A 90 4.39 2.96 -7.43
CA ALA A 90 4.83 3.68 -8.63
C ALA A 90 3.66 4.09 -9.54
N ILE A 91 2.61 3.27 -9.66
CA ILE A 91 1.45 3.53 -10.53
C ILE A 91 0.88 4.95 -10.35
N PRO A 92 0.48 5.42 -9.16
CA PRO A 92 -0.11 6.76 -9.01
C PRO A 92 0.86 7.90 -9.38
N ASN A 93 2.16 7.63 -9.34
CA ASN A 93 3.23 8.61 -9.59
C ASN A 93 3.77 8.57 -11.03
N ASP A 94 3.41 7.57 -11.83
CA ASP A 94 3.86 7.38 -13.21
C ASP A 94 2.66 7.25 -14.18
N PRO A 95 2.30 8.34 -14.89
CA PRO A 95 1.21 8.32 -15.87
C PRO A 95 1.41 7.33 -17.02
N ALA A 96 2.66 7.10 -17.44
CA ALA A 96 2.96 6.14 -18.50
C ALA A 96 2.71 4.71 -18.00
N LEU A 97 3.09 4.41 -16.76
CA LEU A 97 2.79 3.13 -16.12
C LEU A 97 1.28 2.94 -15.94
N GLN A 98 0.53 3.97 -15.53
CA GLN A 98 -0.94 3.89 -15.44
C GLN A 98 -1.58 3.50 -16.77
N GLN A 99 -1.11 4.09 -17.87
CA GLN A 99 -1.63 3.77 -19.19
C GLN A 99 -1.28 2.35 -19.61
N ARG A 100 -0.04 1.90 -19.35
CA ARG A 100 0.37 0.52 -19.62
C ARG A 100 -0.44 -0.50 -18.81
N VAL A 101 -0.67 -0.26 -17.51
CA VAL A 101 -1.53 -1.12 -16.66
C VAL A 101 -2.94 -1.22 -17.25
N GLN A 102 -3.54 -0.10 -17.66
CA GLN A 102 -4.89 -0.10 -18.22
C GLN A 102 -4.98 -0.90 -19.54
N VAL A 103 -3.99 -0.76 -20.43
CA VAL A 103 -3.91 -1.53 -21.67
C VAL A 103 -3.76 -3.01 -21.36
N GLU A 104 -2.82 -3.37 -20.49
CA GLU A 104 -2.55 -4.76 -20.10
C GLU A 104 -3.78 -5.43 -19.47
N VAL A 105 -4.49 -4.71 -18.58
CA VAL A 105 -5.76 -5.19 -17.99
C VAL A 105 -6.80 -5.45 -19.09
N ALA A 106 -6.96 -4.53 -20.03
CA ALA A 106 -7.90 -4.69 -21.14
C ALA A 106 -7.53 -5.87 -22.05
N GLU A 107 -6.25 -6.03 -22.36
CA GLU A 107 -5.74 -7.15 -23.17
C GLU A 107 -5.98 -8.49 -22.47
N GLN A 108 -5.68 -8.61 -21.17
CA GLN A 108 -5.95 -9.83 -20.43
C GLN A 108 -7.44 -10.16 -20.36
N MET A 109 -8.29 -9.16 -20.16
CA MET A 109 -9.75 -9.35 -20.18
C MET A 109 -10.22 -9.85 -21.55
N ALA A 110 -9.71 -9.29 -22.65
CA ALA A 110 -10.04 -9.74 -24.00
C ALA A 110 -9.54 -11.16 -24.29
N GLN A 111 -8.31 -11.50 -23.84
CA GLN A 111 -7.75 -12.84 -23.98
C GLN A 111 -8.58 -13.89 -23.24
N ARG A 112 -9.06 -13.58 -22.03
CA ARG A 112 -9.92 -14.47 -21.23
C ARG A 112 -11.31 -14.70 -21.84
N GLN A 113 -11.79 -13.78 -22.67
CA GLN A 113 -13.07 -13.94 -23.40
C GLN A 113 -12.95 -14.82 -24.65
N THR A 114 -11.72 -15.06 -25.12
CA THR A 114 -11.46 -15.80 -26.37
C THR A 114 -11.02 -17.25 -26.12
N ARG A 115 -10.85 -17.65 -24.85
CA ARG A 115 -10.55 -19.02 -24.41
C ARG A 115 -11.79 -19.72 -23.88
#